data_AF-A0A2N7JHG0-F1
#
_entry.id   AF-A0A2N7JHG0-F1
#
_cell.length_a   1.000
_cell.length_b   1.000
_cell.length_c   1.000
_cell.angle_alpha   90.00
_cell.angle_beta   90.00
_cell.angle_gamma   90.00
#
_symmetry.space_group_name_H-M   'P 1'
#
loop_
_entity.id
_entity.type
_entity.pdbx_description
1 polymer ?
#
loop_
_entity_poly.entity_id
_entity_poly.type
_entity_poly.pdbx_seq_one_letter_code
_entity_poly.pdbx_strand_id
1 'polypeptide(L)'
;MNQTKLKNALDDLGAQYNVSSSEMLKVMQSEFEQWMPIEGCPKYAKHEETGVIRNRSTHRVLKPNNSGYIKVRNVRGEVVAMKQQDCF
;
A
#
# COMPACT_ATOMS: atom_id res chain seq x y z
N MET A 1 -10.75 -5.52 -21.18
CA MET A 1 -9.49 -5.34 -21.93
C MET A 1 -8.23 -5.23 -21.01
N ASN A 2 -8.23 -5.78 -19.79
CA ASN A 2 -7.12 -5.61 -18.82
C ASN A 2 -6.46 -6.93 -18.36
N GLN A 3 -7.15 -8.07 -18.41
CA GLN A 3 -6.59 -9.34 -17.90
C GLN A 3 -5.46 -9.89 -18.75
N THR A 4 -5.55 -9.82 -20.08
CA THR A 4 -4.49 -10.32 -20.99
C THR A 4 -3.21 -9.51 -20.85
N LYS A 5 -3.31 -8.18 -20.68
CA LYS A 5 -2.14 -7.32 -20.46
C LYS A 5 -1.47 -7.61 -19.12
N LEU A 6 -2.27 -7.79 -18.06
CA LEU A 6 -1.75 -8.15 -16.75
C LEU A 6 -1.05 -9.51 -16.77
N LYS A 7 -1.65 -10.52 -17.43
CA LYS A 7 -1.05 -11.84 -17.57
C LYS A 7 0.29 -11.77 -18.28
N ASN A 8 0.36 -11.09 -19.43
CA ASN A 8 1.61 -10.97 -20.18
C ASN A 8 2.69 -10.25 -19.35
N ALA A 9 2.34 -9.18 -18.62
CA ALA A 9 3.28 -8.49 -17.75
C ALA A 9 3.82 -9.40 -16.62
N LEU A 10 2.96 -10.25 -16.05
CA LEU A 10 3.37 -11.22 -15.02
C LEU A 10 4.24 -12.34 -15.59
N ASP A 11 3.94 -12.81 -16.80
CA ASP A 11 4.75 -13.81 -17.51
C ASP A 11 6.15 -13.25 -17.83
N ASP A 12 6.23 -12.01 -18.31
CA ASP A 12 7.49 -11.31 -18.61
C ASP A 12 8.32 -11.06 -17.35
N LEU A 13 7.68 -10.66 -16.24
CA LEU A 13 8.35 -10.50 -14.95
C LEU A 13 8.82 -11.85 -14.41
N GLY A 14 7.97 -12.87 -14.51
CA GLY A 14 8.29 -14.24 -14.09
C GLY A 14 9.52 -14.78 -14.80
N ALA A 15 9.63 -14.55 -16.11
CA ALA A 15 10.80 -14.92 -16.89
C ALA A 15 12.09 -14.22 -16.42
N GLN A 16 12.03 -12.93 -16.04
CA GLN A 16 13.19 -12.18 -15.55
C GLN A 16 13.71 -12.69 -14.20
N TYR A 17 12.81 -13.08 -13.31
CA TYR A 17 13.14 -13.55 -11.97
C TYR A 17 13.14 -15.08 -11.84
N ASN A 18 13.00 -15.80 -12.96
CA ASN A 18 12.93 -17.26 -13.04
C ASN A 18 11.88 -17.88 -12.08
N VAL A 19 10.71 -17.26 -12.02
CA VAL A 19 9.56 -17.70 -11.21
C VAL A 19 8.30 -17.74 -12.07
N SER A 20 7.35 -18.57 -11.69
CA SER A 20 6.08 -18.65 -12.39
C SER A 20 5.18 -17.45 -12.09
N SER A 21 4.26 -17.14 -13.00
CA SER A 21 3.29 -16.06 -12.86
C SER A 21 2.36 -16.26 -11.65
N SER A 22 2.14 -17.51 -11.24
CA SER A 22 1.37 -17.85 -10.04
C SER A 22 2.15 -17.56 -8.74
N GLU A 23 3.47 -17.75 -8.75
CA GLU A 23 4.35 -17.35 -7.65
C GLU A 23 4.47 -15.83 -7.56
N MET A 24 4.60 -15.14 -8.70
CA MET A 24 4.53 -13.67 -8.74
C MET A 24 3.22 -13.14 -8.17
N LEU A 25 2.08 -13.76 -8.53
CA LEU A 25 0.78 -13.42 -7.96
C LEU A 25 0.73 -13.62 -6.44
N LYS A 26 1.32 -14.69 -5.92
CA LYS A 26 1.41 -14.94 -4.47
C LYS A 26 2.23 -13.85 -3.77
N VAL A 27 3.36 -13.45 -4.33
CA VAL A 27 4.18 -12.34 -3.80
C VAL A 27 3.39 -11.03 -3.79
N MET A 28 2.70 -10.71 -4.89
CA MET A 28 1.85 -9.52 -4.94
C MET A 28 0.68 -9.58 -3.94
N GLN A 29 0.17 -10.77 -3.65
CA GLN A 29 -0.89 -10.97 -2.66
C GLN A 29 -0.37 -10.87 -1.22
N SER A 30 0.86 -11.31 -0.92
CA SER A 30 1.44 -11.16 0.42
C SER A 30 1.67 -9.69 0.80
N GLU A 31 1.94 -8.81 -0.18
CA GLU A 31 2.00 -7.35 0.04
C GLU A 31 0.65 -6.74 0.48
N PHE A 32 -0.47 -7.42 0.21
CA PHE A 32 -1.78 -6.98 0.71
C PHE A 32 -1.99 -7.25 2.20
N GLU A 33 -1.25 -8.20 2.78
CA GLU A 33 -1.41 -8.62 4.17
C GLU A 33 -0.68 -7.70 5.16
N GLN A 34 0.23 -6.85 4.69
CA GLN A 34 1.11 -6.01 5.53
C GLN A 34 0.51 -4.67 5.99
N TRP A 35 -0.82 -4.50 5.90
CA TRP A 35 -1.47 -3.24 6.25
C TRP A 35 -2.09 -3.27 7.64
N MET A 36 -1.46 -2.57 8.58
CA MET A 36 -1.91 -2.46 9.96
C MET A 36 -2.86 -1.28 10.17
N PRO A 37 -3.94 -1.42 10.95
CA PRO A 37 -4.81 -0.29 11.30
C PRO A 37 -4.04 0.75 12.12
N ILE A 38 -4.33 2.03 11.90
CA ILE A 38 -3.74 3.12 12.70
C ILE A 38 -4.59 3.35 13.94
N GLU A 39 -3.97 3.26 15.12
CA GLU A 39 -4.64 3.52 16.40
C GLU A 39 -5.24 4.94 16.44
N GLY A 40 -6.49 5.04 16.91
CA GLY A 40 -7.25 6.29 16.94
C GLY A 40 -7.70 6.83 15.57
N CYS A 41 -7.27 6.24 14.45
CA CYS A 41 -7.58 6.68 13.09
C CYS A 41 -8.18 5.54 12.24
N PRO A 42 -9.40 5.05 12.57
CA PRO A 42 -9.92 3.75 12.09
C PRO A 42 -10.15 3.67 10.59
N LYS A 43 -10.23 4.81 9.88
CA LYS A 43 -10.39 4.90 8.43
C LYS A 43 -9.09 4.65 7.65
N TYR A 44 -7.96 4.54 8.35
CA TYR A 44 -6.64 4.52 7.74
C TYR A 44 -5.84 3.30 8.21
N ALA A 45 -4.96 2.84 7.33
CA ALA A 45 -4.01 1.78 7.62
C ALA A 45 -2.62 2.23 7.17
N LYS A 46 -1.60 1.74 7.88
CA LYS A 46 -0.19 1.96 7.62
C LYS A 46 0.42 0.64 7.16
N HIS A 47 1.22 0.67 6.11
CA HIS A 47 2.03 -0.47 5.70
C HIS A 47 3.13 -0.71 6.74
N GLU A 48 3.36 -1.95 7.13
CA GLU A 48 4.31 -2.30 8.18
C GLU A 48 5.74 -1.88 7.85
N GLU A 49 6.22 -2.27 6.66
CA GLU A 49 7.61 -1.99 6.25
C GLU A 49 7.82 -0.55 5.77
N THR A 50 7.09 -0.11 4.75
CA THR A 50 7.29 1.20 4.10
C THR A 50 6.73 2.39 4.88
N GLY A 51 5.85 2.12 5.84
CA GLY A 51 5.13 3.15 6.58
C GLY A 51 4.16 4.01 5.75
N VAL A 52 3.90 3.63 4.50
CA VAL A 52 2.90 4.26 3.62
C VAL A 52 1.53 4.22 4.28
N ILE A 53 0.75 5.30 4.21
CA ILE A 53 -0.60 5.37 4.76
C ILE A 53 -1.62 5.34 3.63
N ARG A 54 -2.68 4.54 3.79
CA ARG A 54 -3.82 4.48 2.86
C ARG A 54 -5.15 4.60 3.57
N ASN A 55 -6.19 4.97 2.82
CA ASN A 55 -7.56 4.76 3.27
C ASN A 55 -7.90 3.26 3.22
N ARG A 56 -8.50 2.73 4.29
CA ARG A 56 -8.85 1.30 4.38
C ARG A 56 -9.97 0.88 3.44
N SER A 57 -10.95 1.75 3.21
CA SER A 57 -12.14 1.43 2.41
C SER A 57 -11.91 1.62 0.91
N THR A 58 -11.16 2.66 0.52
CA THR A 58 -10.94 2.98 -0.90
C THR A 58 -9.57 2.48 -1.41
N HIS A 59 -8.73 1.94 -0.53
CA HIS A 59 -7.35 1.53 -0.81
C HIS A 59 -6.45 2.66 -1.37
N ARG A 60 -6.91 3.91 -1.37
CA ARG A 60 -6.16 5.05 -1.88
C ARG A 60 -4.98 5.36 -0.96
N VAL A 61 -3.77 5.26 -1.50
CA VAL A 61 -2.55 5.74 -0.84
C VAL A 61 -2.63 7.26 -0.68
N LEU A 62 -2.33 7.75 0.52
CA LEU A 62 -2.32 9.16 0.83
C LEU A 62 -0.97 9.76 0.48
N LYS A 63 -1.00 10.88 -0.25
CA LYS A 63 0.22 11.59 -0.64
C LYS A 63 0.72 12.45 0.54
N PRO A 64 1.98 12.30 0.97
CA PRO A 64 2.58 13.20 1.95
C PRO A 64 2.81 14.60 1.36
N ASN A 65 2.89 15.61 2.23
CA ASN A 65 3.33 16.94 1.83
C ASN A 65 4.87 16.99 1.63
N ASN A 66 5.40 18.16 1.27
CA ASN A 66 6.85 18.35 1.04
C ASN A 66 7.74 18.08 2.28
N SER A 67 7.13 17.93 3.46
CA SER A 67 7.83 17.62 4.71
C SER A 67 7.60 16.17 5.16
N GLY A 68 7.00 15.31 4.32
CA GLY A 68 6.75 13.91 4.62
C GLY A 68 5.51 13.64 5.49
N TYR A 69 4.63 14.63 5.73
CA TYR A 69 3.46 14.47 6.59
C TYR A 69 2.17 14.23 5.82
N ILE A 70 1.34 13.36 6.38
CA ILE A 70 -0.02 13.06 5.94
C ILE A 70 -1.00 13.54 6.99
N LYS A 71 -2.06 14.24 6.56
CA LYS A 71 -3.18 14.62 7.43
C LYS A 71 -4.24 13.53 7.41
N VAL A 72 -4.52 12.94 8.57
CA VAL A 72 -5.59 11.95 8.79
C VAL A 72 -6.59 12.49 9.80
N ARG A 73 -7.80 11.90 9.84
CA ARG A 73 -8.81 12.22 10.86
C ARG A 73 -8.93 11.10 11.88
N ASN A 74 -8.88 11.47 13.16
CA ASN A 74 -9.08 10.53 14.26
C ASN A 74 -10.59 10.27 14.52
N VAL A 75 -10.89 9.41 15.50
CA VAL A 75 -12.27 9.10 15.94
C VAL A 75 -13.07 10.31 16.43
N ARG A 76 -12.40 11.36 16.90
CA ARG A 76 -13.02 12.63 17.34
C ARG A 76 -13.26 13.60 16.18
N GLY A 77 -12.83 13.25 14.97
CA GLY A 77 -12.90 14.12 13.79
C GLY A 77 -11.77 15.14 13.69
N GLU A 78 -10.83 15.13 14.62
CA GLU A 78 -9.68 16.04 14.65
C GLU A 78 -8.65 15.62 13.60
N VAL A 79 -7.96 16.61 13.02
CA VAL A 79 -6.91 16.37 12.04
C VAL A 79 -5.59 16.13 12.76
N VAL A 80 -5.01 14.95 12.54
CA VAL A 80 -3.70 14.55 13.06
C VAL A 80 -2.72 14.50 11.90
N ALA A 81 -1.55 15.12 12.06
CA ALA A 81 -0.45 15.01 11.11
C ALA A 81 0.43 13.82 11.49
N MET A 82 0.59 12.86 10.58
CA MET A 82 1.43 11.70 10.76
C MET A 82 2.59 11.75 9.78
N LYS A 83 3.82 11.58 10.29
CA LYS A 83 5.00 11.49 9.42
C LYS A 83 4.99 10.12 8.75
N GLN A 84 4.98 10.11 7.42
CA GLN A 84 5.25 8.90 6.66
C GLN A 84 6.75 8.61 6.80
N GLN A 85 7.12 7.39 7.14
CA GLN A 85 8.53 7.01 7.13
C GLN A 85 9.05 7.18 5.70
N ASP A 86 10.22 7.83 5.59
CA ASP A 86 10.92 7.92 4.32
C ASP A 86 11.28 6.48 3.92
N CYS A 87 10.82 6.07 2.74
CA CYS A 87 11.38 4.90 2.10
C CYS A 87 12.75 5.31 1.56
N PHE A 88 13.76 4.47 1.80
CA PHE A 88 15.19 4.58 1.45
C PHE A 88 16.08 5.22 2.53
#